data_AF-A0A412KXR9-F1
#
_entry.id   AF-A0A412KXR9-F1
#
_cell.length_a   1.000
_cell.length_b   1.000
_cell.length_c   1.000
_cell.angle_alpha   90.00
_cell.angle_beta   90.00
_cell.angle_gamma   90.00
#
_symmetry.space_group_name_H-M   'P 1'
#
loop_
_entity.id
_entity.type
_entity.pdbx_description
1 polymer ?
#
loop_
_entity_poly.entity_id
_entity_poly.type
_entity_poly.pdbx_seq_one_letter_code
_entity_poly.pdbx_strand_id
1 'polypeptide(L)' 'MAIKNIEMDRRDSASYRKLLKRGGFLSASYLSVSGFDVIQLKKLAQRGELDAVRCAIGKSIRWYYRERQAEAAHLRGLA' A
#
# COMPACT_ATOMS: atom_id res chain seq x y z
N MET A 1 -2.86 -0.38 14.10
CA MET A 1 -2.58 -0.32 12.65
C MET A 1 -2.53 1.14 12.25
N ALA A 2 -1.64 1.51 11.34
CA ALA A 2 -1.42 2.92 11.02
C ALA A 2 -1.12 3.15 9.54
N ILE A 3 -1.69 4.24 8.99
CA ILE A 3 -1.22 4.78 7.72
C ILE A 3 0.05 5.58 7.99
N LYS A 4 1.18 5.11 7.47
CA LYS A 4 2.44 5.87 7.50
C LYS A 4 2.49 6.82 6.32
N ASN A 5 2.56 8.12 6.59
CA ASN A 5 2.76 9.15 5.57
C ASN A 5 4.25 9.42 5.37
N ILE A 6 4.70 9.42 4.13
CA ILE A 6 6.10 9.63 3.78
C ILE A 6 6.17 10.57 2.59
N GLU A 7 6.97 11.61 2.72
CA GLU A 7 7.37 12.46 1.60
C GLU A 7 8.77 12.06 1.16
N MET A 8 8.98 11.90 -0.13
CA MET A 8 10.29 11.52 -0.68
C MET A 8 10.52 12.14 -2.06
N ASP A 9 11.79 12.32 -2.41
CA ASP A 9 12.17 12.68 -3.77
C ASP A 9 11.91 11.50 -4.74
N ARG A 10 11.71 11.83 -6.02
CA ARG A 10 11.58 10.85 -7.09
C ARG A 10 12.80 9.92 -7.19
N ARG A 11 14.00 10.44 -6.91
CA ARG A 11 15.27 9.69 -6.95
C ARG A 11 15.29 8.53 -5.93
N ASP A 12 14.69 8.74 -4.76
CA ASP A 12 14.70 7.74 -3.67
C ASP A 12 13.59 6.71 -3.80
N SER A 13 12.57 6.99 -4.62
CA SER A 13 11.36 6.17 -4.73
C SER A 13 11.63 4.70 -5.13
N ALA A 14 12.66 4.45 -5.94
CA ALA A 14 13.02 3.10 -6.36
C ALA A 14 13.63 2.29 -5.22
N SER A 15 14.56 2.88 -4.47
CA SER A 15 15.17 2.28 -3.29
C SER A 15 14.13 2.05 -2.19
N TYR A 16 13.25 3.03 -1.99
CA TYR A 16 12.19 2.94 -0.98
C TYR A 16 11.17 1.84 -1.31
N ARG A 17 10.79 1.68 -2.59
CA ARG A 17 9.95 0.54 -3.02
C ARG A 17 10.59 -0.80 -2.66
N LYS A 18 11.90 -0.97 -2.88
CA LYS A 18 12.61 -2.21 -2.54
C LYS A 18 12.58 -2.47 -1.03
N LEU A 19 12.77 -1.43 -0.23
CA LEU A 19 12.68 -1.51 1.23
C LEU A 19 11.27 -1.95 1.67
N LEU A 20 10.22 -1.31 1.15
CA LEU A 20 8.83 -1.66 1.45
C LEU A 20 8.51 -3.11 1.07
N LYS A 21 8.92 -3.54 -0.12
CA LYS A 21 8.72 -4.93 -0.58
C LYS A 21 9.39 -5.93 0.38
N ARG A 22 10.62 -5.66 0.84
CA ARG A 22 11.30 -6.49 1.85
C ARG A 22 10.55 -6.50 3.18
N GLY A 23 9.87 -5.41 3.53
CA GLY A 23 9.01 -5.32 4.71
C GLY A 23 7.61 -5.93 4.55
N GLY A 24 7.31 -6.59 3.42
CA GLY A 24 6.01 -7.19 3.15
C GLY A 24 4.92 -6.16 2.79
N PHE A 25 5.30 -5.04 2.18
CA PHE A 25 4.37 -4.07 1.63
C PHE A 25 4.41 -4.09 0.11
N LEU A 26 3.23 -4.20 -0.50
CA LEU A 26 3.06 -4.23 -1.95
C LEU A 26 2.38 -2.95 -2.42
N SER A 27 2.81 -2.44 -3.58
CA SER A 27 2.20 -1.25 -4.16
C SER A 27 0.77 -1.51 -4.60
N ALA A 28 -0.11 -0.52 -4.45
CA ALA A 28 -1.47 -0.57 -4.95
C ALA A 28 -1.54 -0.96 -6.45
N SER A 29 -0.63 -0.43 -7.29
CA SER A 29 -0.58 -0.80 -8.71
C SER A 29 -0.32 -2.29 -8.93
N TYR A 30 0.50 -2.93 -8.08
CA TYR A 30 0.76 -4.36 -8.18
C TYR A 30 -0.49 -5.15 -7.76
N LEU A 31 -1.07 -4.81 -6.60
CA LEU A 31 -2.27 -5.47 -6.09
C LEU A 31 -3.46 -5.33 -7.03
N SER A 32 -3.66 -4.16 -7.64
CA SER A 32 -4.71 -3.94 -8.64
C SER A 32 -4.55 -4.84 -9.86
N VAL A 33 -3.31 -5.04 -10.35
CA VAL A 33 -3.03 -5.98 -11.45
C VAL A 33 -3.25 -7.43 -11.01
N SER A 34 -3.02 -7.73 -9.74
CA SER A 34 -3.28 -9.05 -9.14
C SER A 34 -4.76 -9.30 -8.79
N GLY A 35 -5.69 -8.40 -9.14
CA GLY A 35 -7.13 -8.60 -8.95
C GLY A 35 -7.71 -8.07 -7.63
N PHE A 36 -6.94 -7.33 -6.84
CA PHE A 36 -7.41 -6.73 -5.60
C PHE A 36 -8.13 -5.39 -5.86
N ASP A 37 -9.23 -5.15 -5.16
CA ASP A 37 -9.91 -3.86 -5.08
C ASP A 37 -9.14 -2.91 -4.16
N VAL A 38 -8.23 -2.16 -4.79
CA VAL A 38 -7.42 -1.14 -4.11
C VAL A 38 -8.21 0.03 -3.53
N ILE A 39 -9.44 0.26 -3.99
CA ILE A 39 -10.33 1.29 -3.42
C ILE A 39 -10.82 0.80 -2.06
N GLN A 40 -11.20 -0.46 -1.94
CA GLN A 40 -11.56 -1.05 -0.65
C GLN A 40 -10.36 -1.17 0.28
N LEU A 41 -9.18 -1.60 -0.21
CA LEU A 41 -7.96 -1.60 0.61
C LEU A 41 -7.66 -0.21 1.21
N LYS A 42 -7.89 0.86 0.43
CA LYS A 42 -7.74 2.23 0.94
C LYS A 42 -8.74 2.55 2.05
N LYS A 43 -10.02 2.17 1.88
CA LYS A 43 -11.06 2.38 2.91
C LYS A 43 -10.73 1.61 4.18
N LEU A 44 -10.31 0.35 4.06
CA LEU A 44 -9.86 -0.48 5.19
C LEU A 44 -8.66 0.17 5.89
N ALA A 45 -7.68 0.67 5.15
CA ALA A 45 -6.55 1.40 5.72
C ALA A 45 -7.00 2.66 6.48
N GLN A 46 -7.93 3.43 5.91
CA GLN A 46 -8.48 4.63 6.54
C GLN A 46 -9.29 4.34 7.80
N ARG A 47 -9.91 3.16 7.90
CA ARG A 47 -10.59 2.66 9.10
C ARG A 47 -9.63 2.06 10.13
N GLY A 48 -8.34 1.94 9.80
CA GLY A 48 -7.36 1.30 10.67
C GLY A 48 -7.45 -0.23 10.69
N GLU A 49 -8.06 -0.84 9.68
CA GLU A 49 -8.23 -2.30 9.55
C GLU A 49 -7.05 -2.97 8.82
N LEU A 50 -6.19 -2.18 8.15
CA LEU A 50 -4.93 -2.66 7.61
C LEU A 50 -3.84 -1.58 7.61
N ASP A 51 -2.59 -2.01 7.65
CA ASP A 51 -1.42 -1.15 7.60
C ASP A 51 -1.13 -0.74 6.16
N ALA A 52 -0.90 0.55 5.98
CA ALA A 52 -0.61 1.14 4.68
C ALA A 52 0.49 2.19 4.77
N VAL A 53 1.18 2.41 3.65
CA VAL A 53 2.14 3.51 3.50
C VAL A 53 1.69 4.38 2.35
N ARG A 54 1.45 5.67 2.64
CA ARG A 54 1.17 6.70 1.66
C ARG A 54 2.46 7.46 1.38
N CYS A 55 3.04 7.21 0.20
CA CYS A 55 4.24 7.88 -0.27
C CYS A 55 3.86 9.03 -1.21
N ALA A 56 4.09 10.27 -0.80
CA ALA A 56 4.07 11.44 -1.67
C ALA A 56 5.45 11.60 -2.32
N ILE A 57 5.48 11.58 -3.65
CA ILE A 57 6.67 11.65 -4.51
C ILE A 57 6.49 12.85 -5.44
N GLY A 58 6.99 14.01 -5.03
CA GLY A 58 6.66 15.28 -5.68
C GLY A 58 5.14 15.48 -5.72
N LYS A 59 4.56 15.56 -6.93
CA LYS A 59 3.11 15.71 -7.14
C LYS A 59 2.31 14.39 -7.16
N SER A 60 2.99 13.24 -7.10
CA SER A 60 2.35 11.92 -7.22
C SER A 60 2.22 11.23 -5.87
N ILE A 61 1.12 10.51 -5.65
CA ILE A 61 0.94 9.69 -4.44
C ILE A 61 0.95 8.21 -4.84
N ARG A 62 1.71 7.40 -4.11
CA ARG A 62 1.67 5.94 -4.20
C ARG A 62 1.28 5.33 -2.87
N TRP A 63 0.35 4.39 -2.93
CA TRP A 63 -0.07 3.60 -1.79
C TRP A 63 0.62 2.25 -1.81
N TYR A 64 0.97 1.78 -0.63
CA TYR A 64 1.46 0.43 -0.38
C TYR A 64 0.68 -0.17 0.76
N TYR A 65 0.34 -1.44 0.66
CA TYR A 65 -0.47 -2.15 1.66
C TYR A 65 0.29 -3.36 2.18
N ARG A 66 0.09 -3.70 3.45
CA ARG A 66 0.68 -4.90 4.04
C ARG A 66 0.12 -6.14 3.35
N GLU A 67 1.00 -6.90 2.71
CA GLU A 67 0.66 -8.05 1.85
C GLU A 67 -0.29 -9.03 2.53
N ARG A 68 0.09 -9.56 3.70
CA ARG A 68 -0.71 -10.54 4.44
C ARG A 68 -2.11 -10.04 4.82
N GLN A 69 -2.26 -8.73 5.08
CA GLN A 69 -3.55 -8.15 5.47
C GLN A 69 -4.43 -7.88 4.24
N ALA A 70 -3.81 -7.43 3.13
CA ALA A 70 -4.51 -7.31 1.85
C ALA A 70 -5.01 -8.67 1.37
N GLU A 71 -4.17 -9.71 1.43
CA GLU A 71 -4.54 -11.09 1.10
C GLU A 71 -5.68 -11.61 2.00
N ALA A 72 -5.58 -11.42 3.32
CA ALA A 72 -6.64 -11.81 4.23
C ALA A 72 -7.97 -11.07 3.96
N ALA A 73 -7.91 -9.78 3.62
CA ALA A 73 -9.10 -9.01 3.23
C ALA A 73 -9.71 -9.54 1.92
N HIS A 74 -8.87 -9.90 0.95
CA HIS A 74 -9.30 -10.46 -0.33
C HIS A 74 -9.99 -11.82 -0.18
N LEU A 75 -9.39 -12.72 0.61
CA LEU A 75 -9.99 -14.02 0.91
C LEU A 75 -11.34 -13.89 1.67
N ARG A 76 -11.56 -12.78 2.38
CA ARG A 76 -12.83 -12.46 3.05
C ARG A 76 -13.84 -11.76 2.13
N GLY A 77 -13.49 -11.49 0.88
CA GLY A 77 -14.33 -10.73 -0.06
C GLY A 77 -14.49 -9.25 0.29
N LEU A 78 -13.58 -8.70 1.10
CA LEU A 78 -13.61 -7.29 1.52
C LEU A 78 -12.81 -6.38 0.59
N ALA A 79 -11.87 -6.94 -0.18
CA ALA A 79 -10.96 -6.21 -1.06
C ALA A 79 -10.39 -7.09 -2.17
#